data_AF-A0A0P9Q8B9-F1
#
_entry.id   AF-A0A0P9Q8B9-F1
#
_cell.length_a   1.000
_cell.length_b   1.000
_cell.length_c   1.000
_cell.angle_alpha   90.00
_cell.angle_beta   90.00
_cell.angle_gamma   90.00
#
_symmetry.space_group_name_H-M   'P 1'
#
loop_
_entity.id
_entity.type
_entity.pdbx_description
1 polymer ?
#
loop_
_entity_poly.entity_id
_entity_poly.type
_entity_poly.pdbx_seq_one_letter_code
_entity_poly.pdbx_strand_id
1 'polypeptide(L)' 'MILPVVWLSPALDDLREIATYIAWENPSAVRRLKSLLQEAIEPVAEPPYLYRSGRAPGTRELVAHPNYV' A
#
# COMPACT_ATOMS: atom_id res chain seq x y z
N MET A 1 -5.13 -8.88 -18.67
CA MET A 1 -4.15 -9.89 -18.21
C MET A 1 -3.89 -9.54 -16.76
N ILE A 2 -4.44 -10.34 -15.85
CA ILE A 2 -4.32 -10.15 -14.40
C ILE A 2 -2.94 -10.65 -13.99
N LEU A 3 -2.13 -9.79 -13.36
CA LEU A 3 -0.89 -10.23 -12.71
C LEU A 3 -1.15 -10.49 -11.22
N PRO A 4 -0.58 -11.56 -10.64
CA PRO A 4 -0.70 -11.82 -9.21
C PRO A 4 0.03 -10.72 -8.43
N VAL A 5 -0.64 -10.16 -7.42
CA VAL A 5 -0.02 -9.23 -6.48
C VAL A 5 0.74 -10.03 -5.42
N VAL A 6 2.03 -9.72 -5.26
CA VAL A 6 2.90 -10.34 -4.27
C VAL A 6 3.48 -9.27 -3.36
N TRP A 7 3.41 -9.50 -2.05
CA TRP A 7 4.05 -8.65 -1.05
C TRP A 7 5.44 -9.17 -0.72
N LEU A 8 6.43 -8.28 -0.74
CA LEU A 8 7.78 -8.59 -0.26
C LEU A 8 7.79 -8.61 1.27
N SER A 9 8.66 -9.41 1.88
CA SER A 9 8.79 -9.46 3.34
C SER A 9 9.03 -8.08 3.97
N PRO A 10 9.93 -7.21 3.44
CA PRO A 10 10.10 -5.85 3.98
C PRO A 10 8.81 -5.03 3.94
N ALA A 11 7.99 -5.17 2.90
CA ALA A 11 6.73 -4.43 2.80
C ALA A 11 5.71 -4.88 3.86
N LEU A 12 5.72 -6.16 4.26
CA LEU A 12 4.88 -6.65 5.35
C LEU A 12 5.36 -6.15 6.71
N ASP A 13 6.67 -5.99 6.88
CA ASP A 13 7.25 -5.44 8.10
C ASP A 13 6.94 -3.94 8.24
N ASP A 14 7.06 -3.17 7.15
CA ASP A 14 6.66 -1.75 7.09
C ASP A 14 5.17 -1.58 7.46
N LEU A 15 4.29 -2.40 6.89
CA LEU A 15 2.86 -2.38 7.22
C LEU A 15 2.61 -2.68 8.69
N ARG A 16 3.36 -3.61 9.29
CA ARG A 16 3.23 -3.95 10.72
C ARG A 16 3.67 -2.78 11.59
N GLU A 17 4.77 -2.12 11.25
CA GLU A 17 5.28 -0.98 12.00
C GLU A 17 4.28 0.19 11.95
N ILE A 18 3.81 0.55 10.76
CA ILE A 18 2.79 1.60 10.57
C ILE A 18 1.52 1.28 11.34
N ALA A 19 1.01 0.05 11.23
CA ALA A 19 -0.19 -0.37 11.93
C ALA A 19 -0.03 -0.32 13.45
N THR A 20 1.14 -0.72 13.97
CA THR A 20 1.43 -0.70 15.41
C THR A 20 1.51 0.73 15.93
N TYR A 21 2.17 1.63 15.18
CA TYR A 21 2.25 3.05 15.51
C TYR A 21 0.86 3.69 15.59
N ILE A 22 0.04 3.51 14.56
CA ILE A 22 -1.33 4.05 14.53
C ILE A 22 -2.21 3.43 15.62
N ALA A 23 -2.08 2.12 15.87
CA ALA A 23 -2.89 1.42 16.85
C ALA A 23 -2.70 1.96 18.27
N TRP A 24 -1.50 2.48 18.58
CA TRP A 24 -1.21 3.06 19.89
C TRP A 24 -2.10 4.26 20.20
N GLU A 25 -2.43 5.07 19.20
CA GLU A 25 -3.32 6.23 19.35
C GLU A 25 -4.78 5.92 18.98
N ASN A 26 -5.00 5.22 17.88
CA ASN A 26 -6.34 4.96 17.35
C ASN A 26 -6.44 3.60 16.62
N PRO A 27 -6.79 2.52 17.34
CA PRO A 27 -6.96 1.19 16.74
C PRO A 27 -8.00 1.14 15.60
N SER A 28 -9.01 2.03 15.60
CA SER A 28 -9.99 2.09 14.52
C SER A 28 -9.41 2.63 13.22
N ALA A 29 -8.36 3.47 13.30
CA ALA A 29 -7.69 4.03 12.13
C ALA A 29 -6.90 2.96 11.36
N VAL A 30 -6.37 1.95 12.05
CA VAL A 30 -5.70 0.80 11.41
C VAL A 30 -6.65 0.04 10.49
N ARG A 31 -7.91 -0.16 10.92
CA ARG A 31 -8.92 -0.83 10.09
C ARG A 31 -9.22 -0.04 8.83
N ARG A 32 -9.34 1.30 8.94
CA ARG A 32 -9.53 2.18 7.78
C ARG A 32 -8.34 2.15 6.84
N LEU A 33 -7.12 2.21 7.37
CA LEU A 33 -5.90 2.12 6.56
C LEU A 33 -5.81 0.78 5.81
N LYS A 34 -6.16 -0.33 6.48
CA LYS A 34 -6.19 -1.65 5.84
C LYS A 34 -7.17 -1.69 4.66
N SER A 35 -8.40 -1.19 4.85
CA SER A 35 -9.40 -1.13 3.77
C SER A 35 -8.91 -0.27 2.61
N LEU A 36 -8.36 0.92 2.89
CA LEU A 36 -7.79 1.81 1.87
C LEU A 36 -6.68 1.14 1.05
N LEU A 37 -5.77 0.42 1.71
CA LEU A 37 -4.70 -0.31 1.02
C LEU A 37 -5.23 -1.46 0.16
N GLN A 38 -6.23 -2.20 0.64
CA GLN A 38 -6.86 -3.27 -0.12
C GLN A 38 -7.56 -2.73 -1.38
N GLU A 39 -8.37 -1.68 -1.22
CA GLU A 39 -9.06 -1.02 -2.33
C GLU A 39 -8.08 -0.41 -3.34
N ALA A 40 -6.95 0.15 -2.88
CA ALA A 40 -5.96 0.74 -3.76
C ALA A 40 -5.18 -0.32 -4.57
N ILE A 41 -4.99 -1.53 -4.02
CA ILE A 41 -4.21 -2.61 -4.64
C ILE A 41 -5.02 -3.44 -5.62
N GLU A 42 -6.34 -3.55 -5.42
CA GLU A 42 -7.23 -4.28 -6.32
C GLU A 42 -7.08 -3.88 -7.80
N PRO A 43 -7.01 -2.58 -8.18
CA PRO A 43 -6.73 -2.18 -9.56
C PRO A 43 -5.27 -2.32 -10.00
N VAL A 44 -4.32 -2.60 -9.11
CA VAL A 44 -2.89 -2.81 -9.49
C VAL A 44 -2.73 -4.04 -10.38
N ALA A 45 -3.60 -5.03 -10.20
CA ALA A 45 -3.56 -6.25 -10.99
C ALA A 45 -3.89 -5.99 -12.48
N GLU A 46 -4.64 -4.93 -12.83
CA GLU A 46 -5.00 -4.59 -14.21
C GLU A 46 -5.28 -3.09 -14.45
N PRO A 47 -4.52 -2.37 -15.32
CA PRO A 47 -3.19 -2.66 -15.86
C PRO A 47 -2.05 -2.19 -14.92
N PRO A 48 -0.94 -2.95 -14.79
CA PRO A 48 0.16 -2.63 -13.86
C PRO A 48 0.85 -1.28 -14.06
N TYR A 49 0.63 -0.67 -15.23
CA TYR A 49 1.25 0.58 -15.66
C TYR A 49 0.37 1.82 -15.38
N LEU A 50 -0.71 1.67 -14.60
CA LEU A 50 -1.63 2.76 -14.26
C LEU A 50 -0.97 3.84 -13.38
N TYR A 51 -0.01 3.46 -12.54
CA TYR A 51 0.56 4.34 -11.51
C TYR A 51 1.77 5.11 -12.01
N ARG A 52 2.07 6.26 -11.38
CA ARG A 52 3.20 7.10 -11.79
C ARG A 52 4.52 6.38 -11.55
N SER A 53 5.52 6.64 -12.40
CA SER A 53 6.89 6.21 -12.13
C SER A 53 7.33 6.76 -10.77
N GLY A 54 7.86 5.87 -9.93
CA GLY A 54 8.33 6.21 -8.60
C GLY A 54 9.68 6.90 -8.62
N ARG A 55 10.08 7.44 -7.48
CA ARG A 55 11.38 8.07 -7.26
C ARG A 55 12.54 7.08 -7.40
N ALA A 56 12.29 5.80 -7.08
CA ALA A 56 13.25 4.73 -7.28
C ALA A 56 13.16 4.19 -8.73
N PRO A 57 14.28 4.08 -9.47
CA PRO A 57 14.29 3.53 -10.82
C PRO A 57 13.65 2.14 -10.89
N GLY A 58 12.77 1.93 -11.87
CA GLY A 58 12.07 0.65 -12.07
C GLY A 58 10.86 0.44 -11.15
N THR A 59 10.51 1.40 -10.29
CA THR A 59 9.35 1.33 -9.41
C THR A 59 8.20 2.24 -9.86
N ARG A 60 7.02 2.03 -9.29
CA ARG A 60 5.85 2.90 -9.44
C ARG A 60 5.30 3.25 -8.07
N GLU A 61 4.83 4.49 -7.92
CA GLU A 61 4.28 5.02 -6.67
C GLU A 61 2.76 5.05 -6.72
N LEU A 62 2.15 4.42 -5.71
CA LEU A 62 0.71 4.42 -5.45
C LEU A 62 0.47 5.18 -4.14
N VAL A 63 -0.26 6.29 -4.23
CA VAL A 63 -0.61 7.09 -3.05
C VAL A 63 -1.98 6.64 -2.54
N ALA A 64 -2.00 5.73 -1.56
CA ALA A 64 -3.24 5.20 -0.96
C ALA A 64 -3.86 6.14 0.09
N HIS A 65 -3.06 7.05 0.65
CA HIS A 65 -3.49 7.99 1.69
C HIS A 65 -2.59 9.24 1.64
N PRO A 66 -3.08 10.45 1.96
CA PRO A 66 -2.28 11.68 1.91
C PRO A 66 -0.99 11.67 2.75
N ASN A 67 -0.95 10.84 3.80
CA ASN A 67 0.23 10.69 4.66
C ASN A 67 1.21 9.60 4.21
N TYR A 68 0.91 8.85 3.14
CA TYR A 68 1.78 7.80 2.59
C TYR A 68 2.06 8.11 1.11
N VAL A 69 3.16 8.85 0.83
CA VAL A 69 3.50 9.45 -0.48
C VAL A 69 4.91 9.11 -0.96
#